data_AF-A0AA39A724-F1
#
_entry.id   AF-A0AA39A724-F1
#
_cell.length_a   1.000
_cell.length_b   1.000
_cell.length_c   1.000
_cell.angle_alpha   90.00
_cell.angle_beta   90.00
_cell.angle_gamma   90.00
#
_symmetry.space_group_name_H-M   'P 1'
#
loop_
_entity.id
_entity.type
_entity.pdbx_description
1 polymer ?
#
loop_
_entity_poly.entity_id
_entity_poly.type
_entity_poly.pdbx_seq_one_letter_code
_entity_poly.pdbx_strand_id
1 'polypeptide(L)'
;MCGFMQHHEKLEGRPNMTMGEVNFIQAEDVRLETTRARFSNVIKRHGQLIERLSRDSDKMIFERLQKEFDAARASQTEEILLDGEQWNDGLLATIRERVHMEADRKAMPGDSSMLPDPLFHGKTTYKVGNKVICCLEGARIGIQYETSFAGEPCELYHCVLESKSFLEKMTVIEHTVPFFLPIREAENDLLSSNAMKFIDHVGELLQAYVDRREQVRLIKELYGNQIEELYHSLPYHMIEFALDDSDCKITVSLRYADLLSVLPTRIRVLAWPMQPSKKIITSTGTISRKGNSVPARLSYAEDALRTMSLPEAYAEIVLNLPRVLQQIFQHRGSA
;
A
#
# COMPACT_ATOMS: atom_id res chain seq x y z
N MET A 1 77.01 21.71 -50.38
CA MET A 1 76.28 22.32 -49.25
C MET A 1 75.91 21.21 -48.28
N CYS A 2 76.15 21.45 -46.99
CA CYS A 2 75.86 20.61 -45.80
C CYS A 2 74.51 19.87 -45.85
N GLY A 3 74.23 18.76 -45.15
CA GLY A 3 74.90 17.99 -44.10
C GLY A 3 73.84 17.26 -43.24
N PHE A 4 74.15 16.01 -42.83
CA PHE A 4 73.75 15.27 -41.61
C PHE A 4 72.28 14.86 -41.24
N MET A 5 72.17 13.52 -41.00
CA MET A 5 71.55 12.76 -39.86
C MET A 5 70.04 12.80 -39.48
N GLN A 6 69.39 11.64 -39.67
CA GLN A 6 68.71 10.73 -38.71
C GLN A 6 67.89 11.18 -37.45
N HIS A 7 66.75 10.49 -37.31
CA HIS A 7 66.06 9.93 -36.10
C HIS A 7 64.92 10.68 -35.32
N HIS A 8 63.79 9.95 -35.23
CA HIS A 8 62.67 9.82 -34.24
C HIS A 8 62.51 10.74 -33.00
N GLU A 9 61.25 11.17 -32.75
CA GLU A 9 60.43 11.28 -31.48
C GLU A 9 59.37 12.41 -31.63
N LYS A 10 58.22 12.57 -30.95
CA LYS A 10 57.19 11.80 -30.19
C LYS A 10 56.14 12.85 -29.71
N LEU A 11 54.87 12.46 -29.42
CA LEU A 11 53.79 13.20 -28.66
C LEU A 11 53.14 14.41 -29.38
N GLU A 12 51.87 14.81 -29.28
CA GLU A 12 50.66 14.61 -28.43
C GLU A 12 49.49 15.23 -29.27
N GLY A 13 48.21 14.84 -29.27
CA GLY A 13 47.26 14.71 -28.17
C GLY A 13 45.91 15.38 -28.57
N ARG A 14 44.81 14.61 -28.61
CA ARG A 14 43.41 15.00 -28.26
C ARG A 14 42.44 13.85 -28.59
N PRO A 15 41.83 13.20 -27.59
CA PRO A 15 40.70 12.30 -27.81
C PRO A 15 39.39 13.08 -27.75
N ASN A 16 38.53 12.89 -28.76
CA ASN A 16 37.14 13.33 -28.71
C ASN A 16 36.35 12.46 -27.72
N MET A 17 35.55 13.15 -26.90
CA MET A 17 34.84 12.65 -25.74
C MET A 17 33.76 11.62 -26.06
N THR A 18 33.83 10.45 -25.44
CA THR A 18 32.73 9.50 -25.23
C THR A 18 31.83 10.01 -24.10
N MET A 19 30.86 10.87 -24.44
CA MET A 19 29.91 11.46 -23.48
C MET A 19 28.55 10.71 -23.44
N GLY A 20 28.38 9.63 -24.21
CA GLY A 20 27.10 8.93 -24.36
C GLY A 20 26.84 7.80 -23.36
N GLU A 21 27.84 6.97 -23.06
CA GLU A 21 27.62 5.70 -22.33
C GLU A 21 27.63 5.84 -20.80
N VAL A 22 28.38 6.79 -20.25
CA VAL A 22 28.34 7.10 -18.80
C VAL A 22 26.95 7.62 -18.40
N ASN A 23 26.31 8.36 -19.32
CA ASN A 23 25.04 9.02 -19.08
C ASN A 23 23.86 8.06 -18.94
N PHE A 24 23.85 6.86 -19.54
CA PHE A 24 22.67 5.98 -19.48
C PHE A 24 22.61 5.11 -18.21
N ILE A 25 23.74 4.53 -17.78
CA ILE A 25 23.83 3.75 -16.54
C ILE A 25 23.71 4.66 -15.33
N GLN A 26 24.40 5.82 -15.35
CA GLN A 26 24.11 6.86 -14.39
C GLN A 26 22.66 7.32 -14.51
N ALA A 27 22.06 7.51 -15.68
CA ALA A 27 20.68 7.99 -15.74
C ALA A 27 19.65 7.02 -15.16
N GLU A 28 19.83 5.70 -15.26
CA GLU A 28 18.88 4.73 -14.67
C GLU A 28 19.11 4.50 -13.17
N ASP A 29 20.36 4.38 -12.71
CA ASP A 29 20.66 4.38 -11.28
C ASP A 29 20.29 5.73 -10.65
N VAL A 30 20.61 6.85 -11.30
CA VAL A 30 20.14 8.18 -10.90
C VAL A 30 18.63 8.27 -11.01
N ARG A 31 17.94 7.59 -11.93
CA ARG A 31 16.46 7.58 -11.95
C ARG A 31 15.92 6.76 -10.80
N LEU A 32 16.50 5.60 -10.48
CA LEU A 32 16.09 4.76 -9.35
C LEU A 32 16.43 5.46 -8.03
N GLU A 33 17.60 6.07 -7.89
CA GLU A 33 18.03 6.88 -6.74
C GLU A 33 17.31 8.21 -6.65
N THR A 34 16.96 8.85 -7.77
CA THR A 34 16.08 10.04 -7.77
C THR A 34 14.68 9.64 -7.37
N THR A 35 14.20 8.48 -7.81
CA THR A 35 12.90 7.94 -7.43
C THR A 35 12.91 7.54 -5.95
N ARG A 36 13.96 6.86 -5.47
CA ARG A 36 14.23 6.50 -4.08
C ARG A 36 14.39 7.72 -3.20
N ALA A 37 15.14 8.74 -3.60
CA ALA A 37 15.31 9.99 -2.87
C ALA A 37 14.03 10.82 -2.87
N ARG A 38 13.27 10.85 -3.98
CA ARG A 38 11.93 11.45 -4.01
C ARG A 38 11.00 10.72 -3.05
N PHE A 39 11.00 9.39 -3.02
CA PHE A 39 10.13 8.63 -2.12
C PHE A 39 10.57 8.71 -0.66
N SER A 40 11.86 8.59 -0.35
CA SER A 40 12.38 8.84 1.00
C SER A 40 12.08 10.26 1.48
N ASN A 41 12.17 11.27 0.60
CA ASN A 41 11.76 12.63 0.93
C ASN A 41 10.24 12.77 1.07
N VAL A 42 9.43 12.08 0.26
CA VAL A 42 7.97 12.06 0.38
C VAL A 42 7.54 11.35 1.65
N ILE A 43 8.12 10.19 1.98
CA ILE A 43 7.91 9.42 3.21
C ILE A 43 8.36 10.24 4.41
N LYS A 44 9.51 10.95 4.35
CA LYS A 44 9.96 11.81 5.43
C LYS A 44 9.06 13.03 5.61
N ARG A 45 8.71 13.73 4.52
CA ARG A 45 7.77 14.87 4.54
C ARG A 45 6.39 14.43 4.98
N HIS A 46 5.96 13.22 4.65
CA HIS A 46 4.69 12.68 5.08
C HIS A 46 4.74 12.05 6.46
N GLY A 47 5.88 11.56 6.95
CA GLY A 47 6.06 11.19 8.35
C GLY A 47 5.97 12.44 9.22
N GLN A 48 6.57 13.54 8.76
CA GLN A 48 6.37 14.87 9.34
C GLN A 48 4.94 15.36 9.15
N LEU A 49 4.25 15.03 8.05
CA LEU A 49 2.84 15.35 7.86
C LEU A 49 1.96 14.51 8.76
N ILE A 50 2.24 13.22 8.96
CA ILE A 50 1.59 12.32 9.90
C ILE A 50 1.80 12.85 11.31
N GLU A 51 3.01 13.26 11.68
CA GLU A 51 3.27 13.87 12.99
C GLU A 51 2.55 15.22 13.16
N ARG A 52 2.45 16.01 12.09
CA ARG A 52 1.73 17.30 12.09
C ARG A 52 0.20 17.18 11.98
N LEU A 53 -0.31 16.14 11.32
CA LEU A 53 -1.74 15.85 11.10
C LEU A 53 -2.29 14.92 12.17
N SER A 54 -1.45 14.08 12.79
CA SER A 54 -1.59 13.57 14.15
C SER A 54 -1.47 14.74 15.15
N ARG A 55 -2.23 15.79 14.87
CA ARG A 55 -2.69 16.76 15.83
C ARG A 55 -3.40 15.96 16.91
N ASP A 56 -3.35 16.49 18.13
CA ASP A 56 -4.20 15.98 19.20
C ASP A 56 -5.66 15.84 18.75
N SER A 57 -6.13 16.62 17.77
CA SER A 57 -7.47 16.47 17.19
C SER A 57 -7.75 15.10 16.59
N ASP A 58 -6.86 14.51 15.80
CA ASP A 58 -7.12 13.25 15.09
C ASP A 58 -7.04 12.07 16.07
N LYS A 59 -6.12 12.16 17.03
CA LYS A 59 -6.05 11.23 18.16
C LYS A 59 -7.30 11.35 19.05
N MET A 60 -7.75 12.57 19.34
CA MET A 60 -9.00 12.81 20.08
C MET A 60 -10.22 12.32 19.31
N ILE A 61 -10.27 12.47 17.98
CA ILE A 61 -11.34 11.95 17.13
C ILE A 61 -11.34 10.42 17.22
N PHE A 62 -10.18 9.77 17.04
CA PHE A 62 -10.06 8.33 17.18
C PHE A 62 -10.52 7.84 18.56
N GLU A 63 -9.99 8.41 19.64
CA GLU A 63 -10.34 8.01 21.00
C GLU A 63 -11.82 8.27 21.33
N ARG A 64 -12.38 9.39 20.85
CA ARG A 64 -13.80 9.71 21.03
C ARG A 64 -14.69 8.75 20.25
N LEU A 65 -14.39 8.51 18.97
CA LEU A 65 -15.16 7.57 18.15
C LEU A 65 -15.05 6.16 18.71
N GLN A 66 -13.86 5.70 19.09
CA GLN A 66 -13.69 4.39 19.72
C GLN A 66 -14.59 4.26 20.96
N LYS A 67 -14.59 5.25 21.86
CA LYS A 67 -15.47 5.26 23.04
C LYS A 67 -16.95 5.26 22.68
N GLU A 68 -17.33 6.02 21.65
CA GLU A 68 -18.72 6.09 21.18
C GLU A 68 -19.20 4.75 20.62
N PHE A 69 -18.38 4.08 19.80
CA PHE A 69 -18.68 2.75 19.28
C PHE A 69 -18.68 1.67 20.37
N ASP A 70 -17.75 1.74 21.33
CA ASP A 70 -17.73 0.83 22.47
C ASP A 70 -18.96 1.03 23.37
N ALA A 71 -19.41 2.27 23.57
CA ALA A 71 -20.65 2.55 24.30
C ALA A 71 -21.88 2.05 23.52
N ALA A 72 -21.91 2.21 22.19
CA ALA A 72 -22.96 1.67 21.33
C ALA A 72 -23.02 0.13 21.43
N ARG A 73 -21.86 -0.54 21.41
CA ARG A 73 -21.74 -1.98 21.60
C ARG A 73 -22.13 -2.43 23.02
N ALA A 74 -21.73 -1.70 24.06
CA ALA A 74 -22.07 -2.04 25.44
C ALA A 74 -23.57 -1.87 25.75
N SER A 75 -24.23 -0.94 25.05
CA SER A 75 -25.68 -0.71 25.17
C SER A 75 -26.51 -1.49 24.15
N GLN A 76 -25.85 -2.29 23.32
CA GLN A 76 -26.49 -3.18 22.35
C GLN A 76 -27.32 -4.25 23.04
N THR A 77 -28.51 -4.50 22.49
CA THR A 77 -29.41 -5.57 22.97
C THR A 77 -29.45 -6.75 22.00
N GLU A 78 -29.13 -6.52 20.73
CA GLU A 78 -29.24 -7.52 19.67
C GLU A 78 -28.13 -7.31 18.62
N GLU A 79 -27.47 -8.40 18.20
CA GLU A 79 -26.56 -8.43 17.05
C GLU A 79 -27.21 -9.22 15.92
N ILE A 80 -27.39 -8.59 14.77
CA ILE A 80 -27.90 -9.27 13.57
C ILE A 80 -26.73 -9.50 12.63
N LEU A 81 -26.36 -10.77 12.46
CA LEU A 81 -25.43 -11.21 11.44
C LEU A 81 -26.18 -11.27 10.11
N LEU A 82 -25.77 -10.43 9.17
CA LEU A 82 -26.36 -10.35 7.85
C LEU A 82 -25.50 -11.10 6.84
N ASP A 83 -26.17 -11.82 5.94
CA ASP A 83 -25.56 -12.26 4.70
C ASP A 83 -25.51 -11.12 3.65
N GLY A 84 -24.90 -11.41 2.50
CA GLY A 84 -24.74 -10.42 1.42
C GLY A 84 -26.05 -10.00 0.74
N GLU A 85 -27.12 -10.79 0.84
CA GLU A 85 -28.42 -10.45 0.23
C GLU A 85 -29.29 -9.59 1.17
N GLN A 86 -29.17 -9.85 2.47
CA GLN A 86 -29.83 -9.09 3.53
C GLN A 86 -29.27 -7.67 3.68
N TRP A 87 -27.99 -7.47 3.33
CA TRP A 87 -27.40 -6.14 3.21
C TRP A 87 -27.83 -5.47 1.90
N ASN A 88 -28.84 -4.61 1.99
CA ASN A 88 -29.42 -3.90 0.84
C ASN A 88 -29.86 -2.47 1.20
N ASP A 89 -30.18 -1.68 0.18
CA ASP A 89 -30.61 -0.28 0.33
C ASP A 89 -31.86 -0.13 1.23
N GLY A 90 -32.75 -1.13 1.23
CA GLY A 90 -33.96 -1.13 2.07
C GLY A 90 -33.65 -1.26 3.56
N LEU A 91 -32.69 -2.11 3.92
CA LEU A 91 -32.19 -2.21 5.29
C LEU A 91 -31.52 -0.90 5.72
N LEU A 92 -30.67 -0.33 4.86
CA LEU A 92 -30.01 0.94 5.17
C LEU A 92 -31.01 2.08 5.35
N ALA A 93 -32.09 2.12 4.57
CA ALA A 93 -33.19 3.06 4.75
C ALA A 93 -33.89 2.88 6.10
N THR A 94 -34.13 1.64 6.52
CA THR A 94 -34.70 1.33 7.85
C THR A 94 -33.79 1.82 8.99
N ILE A 95 -32.48 1.58 8.88
CA ILE A 95 -31.49 2.06 9.86
C ILE A 95 -31.51 3.59 9.92
N ARG A 96 -31.56 4.23 8.75
CA ARG A 96 -31.63 5.69 8.64
C ARG A 96 -32.89 6.26 9.28
N GLU A 97 -34.06 5.69 8.99
CA GLU A 97 -35.32 6.11 9.60
C GLU A 97 -35.26 6.01 11.11
N ARG A 98 -34.72 4.91 11.64
CA ARG A 98 -34.57 4.69 13.10
C ARG A 98 -33.73 5.77 13.77
N VAL A 99 -32.57 6.14 13.21
CA VAL A 99 -31.71 7.18 13.82
C VAL A 99 -32.36 8.56 13.80
N HIS A 100 -33.17 8.86 12.80
CA HIS A 100 -33.95 10.11 12.70
C HIS A 100 -35.09 10.14 13.70
N MET A 101 -35.91 9.08 13.76
CA MET A 101 -37.00 8.98 14.74
C MET A 101 -36.48 9.10 16.18
N GLU A 102 -35.35 8.47 16.50
CA GLU A 102 -34.74 8.56 17.83
C GLU A 102 -34.26 9.97 18.15
N ALA A 103 -33.68 10.67 17.17
CA ALA A 103 -33.22 12.05 17.33
C ALA A 103 -34.40 13.01 17.55
N ASP A 104 -35.46 12.90 16.75
CA ASP A 104 -36.67 13.70 16.88
C ASP A 104 -37.36 13.45 18.23
N ARG A 105 -37.46 12.19 18.66
CA ARG A 105 -38.02 11.82 19.97
C ARG A 105 -37.25 12.48 21.12
N LYS A 106 -35.92 12.48 21.07
CA LYS A 106 -35.06 13.13 22.08
C LYS A 106 -35.11 14.67 22.01
N ALA A 107 -35.43 15.24 20.86
CA ALA A 107 -35.52 16.68 20.65
C ALA A 107 -36.86 17.29 21.13
N MET A 108 -37.91 16.48 21.32
CA MET A 108 -39.21 16.94 21.80
C MET A 108 -39.22 17.05 23.35
N PRO A 109 -39.32 18.26 23.93
CA PRO A 109 -39.35 18.45 25.37
C PRO A 109 -40.79 18.25 25.86
N GLY A 110 -41.15 17.05 26.34
CA GLY A 110 -42.49 16.89 26.91
C GLY A 110 -43.06 15.51 27.21
N ASP A 111 -42.32 14.41 27.10
CA ASP A 111 -42.90 13.10 27.44
C ASP A 111 -41.92 12.15 28.14
N SER A 112 -41.55 12.50 29.37
CA SER A 112 -40.96 11.57 30.34
C SER A 112 -42.00 10.58 30.92
N SER A 113 -43.23 10.54 30.37
CA SER A 113 -44.35 9.74 30.87
C SER A 113 -44.83 8.63 29.92
N MET A 114 -44.34 8.58 28.68
CA MET A 114 -44.63 7.46 27.79
C MET A 114 -43.80 6.24 28.22
N LEU A 115 -44.49 5.12 28.47
CA LEU A 115 -43.87 3.82 28.73
C LEU A 115 -42.77 3.57 27.67
N PRO A 116 -41.60 3.07 28.08
CA PRO A 116 -40.53 2.74 27.14
C PRO A 116 -41.08 1.72 26.14
N ASP A 117 -41.36 2.14 24.90
CA ASP A 117 -41.80 1.22 23.86
C ASP A 117 -40.68 0.18 23.66
N PRO A 118 -40.92 -1.11 23.97
CA PRO A 118 -39.89 -2.15 23.88
C PRO A 118 -39.27 -2.25 22.48
N LEU A 119 -40.00 -1.82 21.44
CA LEU A 119 -39.55 -1.83 20.04
C LEU A 119 -38.45 -0.80 19.73
N PHE A 120 -38.34 0.27 20.54
CA PHE A 120 -37.40 1.38 20.29
C PHE A 120 -36.24 1.44 21.29
N HIS A 121 -36.24 0.59 22.32
CA HIS A 121 -35.12 0.50 23.27
C HIS A 121 -34.07 -0.52 22.88
N GLY A 122 -34.38 -1.41 21.92
CA GLY A 122 -33.40 -2.33 21.38
C GLY A 122 -32.36 -1.60 20.53
N LYS A 123 -31.13 -1.48 21.02
CA LYS A 123 -30.01 -1.06 20.19
C LYS A 123 -29.52 -2.28 19.41
N THR A 124 -30.03 -2.41 18.19
CA THR A 124 -29.56 -3.41 17.22
C THR A 124 -28.26 -2.93 16.58
N THR A 125 -27.25 -3.79 16.51
CA THR A 125 -26.15 -3.62 15.56
C THR A 125 -26.26 -4.68 14.47
N TYR A 126 -25.76 -4.31 13.29
CA TYR A 126 -25.79 -5.16 12.11
C TYR A 126 -24.37 -5.46 11.69
N LYS A 127 -24.01 -6.74 11.57
CA LYS A 127 -22.68 -7.16 11.14
C LYS A 127 -22.77 -7.86 9.79
N VAL A 128 -22.03 -7.36 8.81
CA VAL A 128 -21.96 -7.93 7.45
C VAL A 128 -20.51 -7.91 6.98
N GLY A 129 -19.94 -9.09 6.76
CA GLY A 129 -18.52 -9.20 6.42
C GLY A 129 -17.63 -8.54 7.48
N ASN A 130 -16.78 -7.61 7.05
CA ASN A 130 -15.83 -6.88 7.90
C ASN A 130 -16.37 -5.55 8.46
N LYS A 131 -17.68 -5.32 8.42
CA LYS A 131 -18.28 -4.05 8.88
C LYS A 131 -19.40 -4.29 9.88
N VAL A 132 -19.40 -3.47 10.93
CA VAL A 132 -20.43 -3.41 11.98
C VAL A 132 -21.10 -2.05 11.93
N ILE A 133 -22.41 -2.05 11.75
CA ILE A 133 -23.23 -0.86 11.58
C ILE A 133 -24.09 -0.67 12.83
N CYS A 134 -24.03 0.52 13.41
CA CYS A 134 -24.76 0.85 14.63
C CYS A 134 -25.46 2.21 14.50
N CYS A 135 -26.56 2.34 15.24
CA CYS A 135 -27.26 3.62 15.41
C CYS A 135 -26.52 4.44 16.48
N LEU A 136 -26.05 5.63 16.11
CA LEU A 136 -25.41 6.57 17.02
C LEU A 136 -26.39 7.69 17.40
N GLU A 137 -26.05 8.49 18.41
CA GLU A 137 -26.91 9.59 18.86
C GLU A 137 -26.96 10.73 17.84
N GLY A 138 -28.12 11.37 17.68
CA GLY A 138 -28.28 12.58 16.85
C GLY A 138 -28.36 12.31 15.34
N ALA A 139 -29.22 11.37 14.90
CA ALA A 139 -29.42 11.03 13.49
C ALA A 139 -28.15 10.56 12.75
N ARG A 140 -27.21 9.95 13.50
CA ARG A 140 -25.93 9.45 12.99
C ARG A 140 -25.93 7.93 12.85
N ILE A 141 -25.31 7.46 11.78
CA ILE A 141 -25.05 6.03 11.51
C ILE A 141 -23.55 5.81 11.67
N GLY A 142 -23.17 4.94 12.60
CA GLY A 142 -21.79 4.52 12.80
C GLY A 142 -21.48 3.28 12.00
N ILE A 143 -20.34 3.27 11.31
CA ILE A 143 -19.76 2.10 10.67
C ILE A 143 -18.38 1.86 11.28
N GLN A 144 -18.17 0.68 11.85
CA GLN A 144 -16.87 0.18 12.27
C GLN A 144 -16.41 -0.88 11.27
N TYR A 145 -15.23 -0.69 10.70
CA TYR A 145 -14.55 -1.65 9.84
C TYR A 145 -13.54 -2.45 10.67
N GLU A 146 -13.75 -3.76 10.71
CA GLU A 146 -12.92 -4.75 11.39
C GLU A 146 -11.95 -5.37 10.39
N THR A 147 -10.72 -4.87 10.33
CA THR A 147 -9.72 -5.45 9.41
C THR A 147 -9.04 -6.67 10.02
N SER A 148 -8.59 -7.59 9.18
CA SER A 148 -7.85 -8.77 9.63
C SER A 148 -6.79 -9.17 8.61
N PHE A 149 -5.78 -9.92 9.04
CA PHE A 149 -4.78 -10.49 8.15
C PHE A 149 -4.48 -11.92 8.58
N ALA A 150 -4.60 -12.87 7.66
CA ALA A 150 -4.44 -14.30 7.94
C ALA A 150 -5.32 -14.82 9.10
N GLY A 151 -6.51 -14.24 9.28
CA GLY A 151 -7.45 -14.59 10.35
C GLY A 151 -7.24 -13.84 11.66
N GLU A 152 -6.12 -13.12 11.81
CA GLU A 152 -5.83 -12.35 13.01
C GLU A 152 -6.38 -10.92 12.89
N PRO A 153 -7.11 -10.41 13.91
CA PRO A 153 -7.61 -9.04 13.91
C PRO A 153 -6.47 -8.01 13.82
N CYS A 154 -6.68 -6.99 12.99
CA CYS A 154 -5.81 -5.82 12.87
C CYS A 154 -6.50 -4.59 13.50
N GLU A 155 -6.21 -3.39 13.02
CA GLU A 155 -6.81 -2.16 13.54
C GLU A 155 -8.28 -1.99 13.12
N LEU A 156 -9.02 -1.32 14.00
CA LEU A 156 -10.38 -0.88 13.73
C LEU A 156 -10.38 0.50 13.10
N TYR A 157 -11.25 0.68 12.11
CA TYR A 157 -11.51 1.98 11.52
C TYR A 157 -12.98 2.36 11.68
N HIS A 158 -13.26 3.64 11.82
CA HIS A 158 -14.60 4.16 12.04
C HIS A 158 -14.95 5.16 10.95
N CYS A 159 -16.21 5.18 10.56
CA CYS A 159 -16.83 6.17 9.70
C CYS A 159 -18.21 6.51 10.26
N VAL A 160 -18.52 7.80 10.33
CA VAL A 160 -19.81 8.30 10.81
C VAL A 160 -20.50 9.04 9.69
N LEU A 161 -21.67 8.53 9.33
CA LEU A 161 -22.56 9.14 8.36
C LEU A 161 -23.66 9.91 9.09
N GLU A 162 -24.00 11.07 8.56
CA GLU A 162 -25.14 11.86 9.02
C GLU A 162 -25.95 12.30 7.82
N SER A 163 -27.24 12.54 8.05
CA SER A 163 -28.08 13.30 7.13
C SER A 163 -28.93 14.26 7.96
N LYS A 164 -29.06 15.51 7.54
CA LYS A 164 -29.83 16.51 8.31
C LYS A 164 -31.33 16.24 8.33
N SER A 165 -31.81 15.53 7.32
CA SER A 165 -33.17 15.01 7.25
C SER A 165 -33.19 13.69 6.48
N PHE A 166 -34.28 12.93 6.59
CA PHE A 166 -34.45 11.68 5.87
C PHE A 166 -34.39 11.84 4.33
N LEU A 167 -34.76 13.02 3.81
CA LEU A 167 -34.77 13.32 2.37
C LEU A 167 -33.45 13.89 1.85
N GLU A 168 -32.58 14.35 2.75
CA GLU A 168 -31.29 14.92 2.36
C GLU A 168 -30.27 13.84 2.00
N LYS A 169 -29.12 14.26 1.49
CA LYS A 169 -28.01 13.35 1.16
C LYS A 169 -27.31 12.96 2.45
N MET A 170 -26.81 11.73 2.53
CA MET A 170 -25.87 11.37 3.59
C MET A 170 -24.50 11.99 3.30
N THR A 171 -23.78 12.36 4.35
CA THR A 171 -22.42 12.91 4.28
C THR A 171 -21.54 12.28 5.35
N VAL A 172 -20.24 12.17 5.08
CA VAL A 172 -19.24 11.72 6.05
C VAL A 172 -18.88 12.89 6.97
N ILE A 173 -19.25 12.79 8.25
CA ILE A 173 -18.97 13.83 9.24
C ILE A 173 -17.61 13.59 9.90
N GLU A 174 -17.33 12.35 10.28
CA GLU A 174 -16.09 11.96 10.97
C GLU A 174 -15.64 10.57 10.56
N HIS A 175 -14.33 10.33 10.55
CA HIS A 175 -13.76 9.02 10.30
C HIS A 175 -12.35 8.89 10.88
N THR A 176 -11.87 7.64 10.98
CA THR A 176 -10.48 7.33 11.32
C THR A 176 -9.70 6.72 10.15
N VAL A 177 -10.29 6.71 8.95
CA VAL A 177 -9.63 6.26 7.72
C VAL A 177 -8.35 7.07 7.47
N PRO A 178 -7.20 6.40 7.19
CA PRO A 178 -5.94 7.08 6.93
C PRO A 178 -6.05 8.12 5.81
N PHE A 179 -5.51 9.33 6.03
CA PHE A 179 -5.67 10.48 5.13
C PHE A 179 -5.16 10.27 3.69
N PHE A 180 -4.29 9.28 3.47
CA PHE A 180 -3.76 8.93 2.15
C PHE A 180 -4.66 7.96 1.38
N LEU A 181 -5.74 7.47 2.00
CA LEU A 181 -6.77 6.68 1.34
C LEU A 181 -7.89 7.60 0.83
N PRO A 182 -8.40 7.38 -0.40
CA PRO A 182 -9.29 8.31 -1.09
C PRO A 182 -10.76 8.26 -0.62
N ILE A 183 -11.01 8.48 0.67
CA ILE A 183 -12.37 8.46 1.22
C ILE A 183 -13.24 9.62 0.70
N ARG A 184 -12.64 10.77 0.40
CA ARG A 184 -13.38 11.95 -0.10
C ARG A 184 -13.81 11.75 -1.55
N GLU A 185 -12.95 11.15 -2.36
CA GLU A 185 -13.29 10.72 -3.71
C GLU A 185 -14.41 9.67 -3.67
N ALA A 186 -14.29 8.65 -2.81
CA ALA A 186 -15.34 7.65 -2.62
C ALA A 186 -16.67 8.29 -2.15
N GLU A 187 -16.63 9.26 -1.24
CA GLU A 187 -17.81 10.00 -0.79
C GLU A 187 -18.50 10.70 -1.96
N ASN A 188 -17.74 11.43 -2.78
CA ASN A 188 -18.29 12.17 -3.93
C ASN A 188 -18.89 11.22 -4.98
N ASP A 189 -18.18 10.14 -5.30
CA ASP A 189 -18.51 9.24 -6.39
C ASP A 189 -19.64 8.26 -6.04
N LEU A 190 -19.64 7.76 -4.79
CA LEU A 190 -20.50 6.65 -4.37
C LEU A 190 -21.59 7.08 -3.40
N LEU A 191 -21.30 7.89 -2.37
CA LEU A 191 -22.28 8.15 -1.29
C LEU A 191 -23.52 8.88 -1.81
N SER A 192 -23.34 9.74 -2.81
CA SER A 192 -24.43 10.49 -3.45
C SER A 192 -25.37 9.62 -4.30
N SER A 193 -24.89 8.49 -4.80
CA SER A 193 -25.63 7.59 -5.70
C SER A 193 -26.14 6.35 -4.97
N ASN A 194 -25.31 5.75 -4.13
CA ASN A 194 -25.63 4.56 -3.36
C ASN A 194 -24.73 4.48 -2.12
N ALA A 195 -25.32 4.75 -0.95
CA ALA A 195 -24.61 4.75 0.33
C ALA A 195 -24.09 3.35 0.73
N MET A 196 -24.79 2.29 0.33
CA MET A 196 -24.35 0.91 0.55
C MET A 196 -23.01 0.65 -0.17
N LYS A 197 -22.92 1.01 -1.45
CA LYS A 197 -21.69 0.89 -2.25
C LYS A 197 -20.53 1.71 -1.68
N PHE A 198 -20.81 2.90 -1.15
CA PHE A 198 -19.79 3.69 -0.45
C PHE A 198 -19.24 2.93 0.77
N ILE A 199 -20.13 2.41 1.62
CA ILE A 199 -19.76 1.66 2.82
C ILE A 199 -18.92 0.42 2.45
N ASP A 200 -19.36 -0.35 1.47
CA ASP A 200 -18.64 -1.54 0.99
C ASP A 200 -17.27 -1.18 0.43
N HIS A 201 -17.20 -0.16 -0.43
CA HIS A 201 -15.96 0.30 -1.03
C HIS A 201 -14.91 0.74 0.00
N VAL A 202 -15.32 1.48 1.04
CA VAL A 202 -14.40 1.89 2.10
C VAL A 202 -13.88 0.68 2.88
N GLY A 203 -14.75 -0.31 3.16
CA GLY A 203 -14.35 -1.55 3.81
C GLY A 203 -13.33 -2.37 3.01
N GLU A 204 -13.55 -2.50 1.70
CA GLU A 204 -12.62 -3.16 0.78
C GLU A 204 -11.28 -2.42 0.68
N LEU A 205 -11.33 -1.09 0.58
CA LEU A 205 -10.15 -0.23 0.49
C LEU A 205 -9.26 -0.36 1.73
N LEU A 206 -9.86 -0.36 2.93
CA LEU A 206 -9.15 -0.53 4.19
C LEU A 206 -8.55 -1.93 4.31
N GLN A 207 -9.31 -2.97 3.96
CA GLN A 207 -8.85 -4.35 4.01
C GLN A 207 -7.66 -4.57 3.06
N ALA A 208 -7.76 -4.13 1.80
CA ALA A 208 -6.65 -4.24 0.84
C ALA A 208 -5.40 -3.45 1.26
N TYR A 209 -5.57 -2.30 1.91
CA TYR A 209 -4.47 -1.55 2.51
C TYR A 209 -3.77 -2.35 3.62
N VAL A 210 -4.53 -2.93 4.55
CA VAL A 210 -3.99 -3.76 5.64
C VAL A 210 -3.29 -4.99 5.07
N ASP A 211 -3.88 -5.69 4.11
CA ASP A 211 -3.28 -6.87 3.50
C ASP A 211 -1.91 -6.56 2.87
N ARG A 212 -1.80 -5.47 2.10
CA ARG A 212 -0.51 -5.05 1.51
C ARG A 212 0.51 -4.67 2.58
N ARG A 213 0.08 -3.94 3.63
CA ARG A 213 0.95 -3.53 4.73
C ARG A 213 1.49 -4.74 5.49
N GLU A 214 0.62 -5.67 5.86
CA GLU A 214 0.99 -6.86 6.64
C GLU A 214 1.85 -7.81 5.83
N GLN A 215 1.62 -7.96 4.52
CA GLN A 215 2.53 -8.68 3.63
C GLN A 215 3.95 -8.10 3.64
N VAL A 216 4.08 -6.77 3.61
CA VAL A 216 5.39 -6.11 3.71
C VAL A 216 6.01 -6.29 5.10
N ARG A 217 5.20 -6.21 6.17
CA ARG A 217 5.66 -6.47 7.54
C ARG A 217 6.21 -7.90 7.67
N LEU A 218 5.51 -8.89 7.12
CA LEU A 218 5.90 -10.29 7.16
C LEU A 218 7.20 -10.57 6.41
N ILE A 219 7.39 -10.05 5.19
CA ILE A 219 8.67 -10.28 4.49
C ILE A 219 9.86 -9.68 5.25
N LYS A 220 9.63 -8.56 5.94
CA LYS A 220 10.67 -7.92 6.76
C LYS A 220 10.98 -8.76 8.00
N GLU A 221 9.96 -9.35 8.62
CA GLU A 221 10.12 -10.23 9.79
C GLU A 221 10.80 -11.55 9.42
N LEU A 222 10.37 -12.18 8.32
CA LEU A 222 10.84 -13.50 7.90
C LEU A 222 12.19 -13.46 7.17
N TYR A 223 12.41 -12.43 6.35
CA TYR A 223 13.52 -12.37 5.39
C TYR A 223 14.33 -11.07 5.47
N GLY A 224 14.13 -10.26 6.52
CA GLY A 224 14.79 -8.94 6.63
C GLY A 224 16.33 -8.98 6.67
N ASN A 225 16.93 -10.14 6.95
CA ASN A 225 18.38 -10.33 6.86
C ASN A 225 18.91 -10.53 5.42
N GLN A 226 18.04 -10.89 4.48
CA GLN A 226 18.35 -11.09 3.06
C GLN A 226 17.93 -9.88 2.20
N ILE A 227 17.04 -9.04 2.73
CA ILE A 227 16.57 -7.83 2.08
C ILE A 227 17.49 -6.68 2.47
N GLU A 228 18.28 -6.18 1.51
CA GLU A 228 19.22 -5.08 1.74
C GLU A 228 18.47 -3.75 1.92
N GLU A 229 17.52 -3.48 1.03
CA GLU A 229 16.74 -2.24 0.99
C GLU A 229 15.27 -2.59 0.77
N LEU A 230 14.37 -1.99 1.57
CA LEU A 230 12.92 -2.13 1.43
C LEU A 230 12.26 -0.77 1.57
N TYR A 231 11.56 -0.37 0.51
CA TYR A 231 10.83 0.87 0.41
C TYR A 231 9.37 0.60 0.05
N HIS A 232 8.47 1.39 0.63
CA HIS A 232 7.07 1.36 0.27
C HIS A 232 6.45 2.75 0.40
N SER A 233 5.45 3.03 -0.42
CA SER A 233 4.56 4.18 -0.24
C SER A 233 3.64 4.00 0.99
N LEU A 234 3.01 5.07 1.46
CA LEU A 234 2.04 5.01 2.56
C LEU A 234 0.86 4.05 2.33
N PRO A 235 0.12 4.09 1.20
CA PRO A 235 -0.96 3.13 0.98
C PRO A 235 -0.46 1.76 0.49
N TYR A 236 0.86 1.52 0.51
CA TYR A 236 1.51 0.31 0.00
C TYR A 236 1.22 0.01 -1.49
N HIS A 237 0.78 1.01 -2.26
CA HIS A 237 0.53 0.87 -3.70
C HIS A 237 1.80 0.86 -4.57
N MET A 238 2.95 1.12 -3.95
CA MET A 238 4.26 0.95 -4.55
C MET A 238 5.18 0.37 -3.50
N ILE A 239 5.88 -0.70 -3.86
CA ILE A 239 6.85 -1.39 -3.03
C ILE A 239 8.10 -1.65 -3.89
N GLU A 240 9.28 -1.33 -3.37
CA GLU A 240 10.56 -1.59 -4.02
C GLU A 240 11.52 -2.22 -3.02
N PHE A 241 12.15 -3.33 -3.39
CA PHE A 241 13.16 -3.96 -2.53
C PHE A 241 14.28 -4.60 -3.33
N ALA A 242 15.43 -4.80 -2.67
CA ALA A 242 16.61 -5.41 -3.24
C ALA A 242 17.08 -6.62 -2.45
N LEU A 243 17.60 -7.61 -3.18
CA LEU A 243 18.23 -8.81 -2.66
C LEU A 243 19.67 -8.85 -3.18
N ASP A 244 20.61 -9.24 -2.33
CA ASP A 244 21.98 -9.50 -2.76
C ASP A 244 22.21 -11.00 -2.90
N ASP A 245 22.77 -11.37 -4.05
CA ASP A 245 23.38 -12.67 -4.32
C ASP A 245 24.86 -12.44 -4.66
N SER A 246 25.73 -13.43 -4.44
CA SER A 246 27.19 -13.26 -4.49
C SER A 246 27.73 -12.65 -5.78
N ASP A 247 27.01 -12.81 -6.89
CA ASP A 247 27.39 -12.30 -8.20
C ASP A 247 26.38 -11.30 -8.80
N CYS A 248 25.25 -11.04 -8.14
CA CYS A 248 24.15 -10.26 -8.68
C CYS A 248 23.35 -9.49 -7.61
N LYS A 249 22.95 -8.26 -7.94
CA LYS A 249 21.93 -7.53 -7.18
C LYS A 249 20.58 -7.72 -7.85
N ILE A 250 19.56 -8.17 -7.13
CA ILE A 250 18.19 -8.31 -7.64
C ILE A 250 17.36 -7.13 -7.16
N THR A 251 16.71 -6.41 -8.07
CA THR A 251 15.78 -5.34 -7.73
C THR A 251 14.36 -5.74 -8.11
N VAL A 252 13.43 -5.62 -7.16
CA VAL A 252 12.00 -5.88 -7.33
C VAL A 252 11.24 -4.56 -7.21
N SER A 253 10.34 -4.27 -8.16
CA SER A 253 9.46 -3.10 -8.14
C SER A 253 8.02 -3.52 -8.41
N LEU A 254 7.14 -3.19 -7.47
CA LEU A 254 5.72 -3.54 -7.47
C LEU A 254 4.87 -2.27 -7.53
N ARG A 255 3.82 -2.28 -8.35
CA ARG A 255 2.82 -1.20 -8.44
C ARG A 255 1.40 -1.76 -8.43
N TYR A 256 0.57 -1.16 -7.61
CA TYR A 256 -0.85 -1.45 -7.46
C TYR A 256 -1.60 -0.24 -8.00
N ALA A 257 -2.05 -0.33 -9.26
CA ALA A 257 -2.80 0.75 -9.91
C ALA A 257 -4.20 0.88 -9.31
N ASP A 258 -4.76 -0.24 -8.87
CA ASP A 258 -6.01 -0.32 -8.13
C ASP A 258 -5.71 -0.52 -6.64
N LEU A 259 -6.25 0.36 -5.80
CA LEU A 259 -6.06 0.31 -4.34
C LEU A 259 -6.91 -0.75 -3.65
N LEU A 260 -7.87 -1.35 -4.35
CA LEU A 260 -8.63 -2.52 -3.86
C LEU A 260 -7.88 -3.84 -4.09
N SER A 261 -6.85 -3.84 -4.94
CA SER A 261 -6.09 -5.04 -5.28
C SER A 261 -5.04 -5.39 -4.22
N VAL A 262 -5.06 -6.63 -3.74
CA VAL A 262 -4.05 -7.17 -2.80
C VAL A 262 -2.78 -7.65 -3.52
N LEU A 263 -2.88 -7.92 -4.84
CA LEU A 263 -1.75 -8.32 -5.70
C LEU A 263 -1.32 -7.19 -6.64
N PRO A 264 -0.02 -7.10 -6.98
CA PRO A 264 0.50 -6.01 -7.81
C PRO A 264 0.05 -6.13 -9.27
N THR A 265 -0.40 -5.00 -9.83
CA THR A 265 -0.82 -4.88 -11.24
C THR A 265 0.34 -4.72 -12.22
N ARG A 266 1.46 -4.13 -11.76
CA ARG A 266 2.69 -4.01 -12.55
C ARG A 266 3.86 -4.45 -11.72
N ILE A 267 4.68 -5.30 -12.31
CA ILE A 267 5.76 -6.00 -11.65
C ILE A 267 6.99 -5.89 -12.55
N ARG A 268 8.14 -5.61 -11.94
CA ARG A 268 9.42 -5.65 -12.62
C ARG A 268 10.46 -6.26 -11.69
N VAL A 269 11.10 -7.34 -12.14
CA VAL A 269 12.19 -7.99 -11.42
C VAL A 269 13.43 -8.05 -12.31
N LEU A 270 14.52 -7.43 -11.87
CA LEU A 270 15.75 -7.31 -12.64
C LEU A 270 16.93 -7.86 -11.84
N ALA A 271 17.76 -8.66 -12.49
CA ALA A 271 19.04 -9.14 -12.00
C ALA A 271 20.18 -8.33 -12.62
N TRP A 272 20.91 -7.61 -11.78
CA TRP A 272 22.04 -6.78 -12.14
C TRP A 272 23.33 -7.56 -11.88
N PRO A 273 24.10 -7.95 -12.91
CA PRO A 273 25.36 -8.65 -12.68
C PRO A 273 26.35 -7.68 -12.01
N MET A 274 26.80 -8.04 -10.81
CA MET A 274 27.85 -7.30 -10.14
C MET A 274 29.17 -7.68 -10.82
N GLN A 275 29.94 -6.69 -11.26
CA GLN A 275 31.26 -6.99 -11.82
C GLN A 275 32.07 -7.71 -10.73
N PRO A 276 32.70 -8.86 -11.02
CA PRO A 276 33.59 -9.47 -10.06
C PRO A 276 34.64 -8.42 -9.72
N SER A 277 34.67 -8.00 -8.46
CA SER A 277 35.79 -7.24 -7.92
C SER A 277 37.04 -8.03 -8.30
N LYS A 278 37.91 -7.41 -9.09
CA LYS A 278 39.05 -8.07 -9.72
C LYS A 278 39.75 -8.96 -8.70
N LYS A 279 39.58 -10.29 -8.80
CA LYS A 279 40.57 -11.21 -8.27
C LYS A 279 41.87 -10.79 -8.96
N ILE A 280 42.81 -10.30 -8.15
CA ILE A 280 44.17 -9.98 -8.59
C ILE A 280 44.78 -11.30 -9.04
N ILE A 281 44.57 -11.64 -10.31
CA ILE A 281 45.35 -12.64 -11.01
C ILE A 281 46.30 -11.83 -11.86
N THR A 282 47.54 -11.76 -11.41
CA THR A 282 48.69 -11.32 -12.19
C THR A 282 48.80 -12.22 -13.42
N SER A 283 48.19 -11.81 -14.51
CA SER A 283 48.55 -12.31 -15.83
C SER A 283 48.31 -11.21 -16.86
N THR A 284 49.42 -10.78 -17.43
CA THR A 284 49.53 -9.90 -18.59
C THR A 284 48.72 -10.43 -19.76
N GLY A 285 47.86 -9.59 -20.34
CA GLY A 285 47.40 -9.78 -21.72
C GLY A 285 45.94 -9.42 -21.98
N THR A 286 45.75 -8.51 -22.94
CA THR A 286 44.52 -8.19 -23.67
C THR A 286 43.43 -7.39 -22.95
N ILE A 287 43.24 -6.15 -23.43
CA ILE A 287 42.14 -5.23 -23.10
C ILE A 287 40.83 -5.86 -23.60
N SER A 288 40.16 -6.60 -22.73
CA SER A 288 38.77 -7.00 -22.94
C SER A 288 37.88 -5.76 -22.86
N ARG A 289 37.12 -5.49 -23.92
CA ARG A 289 36.07 -4.45 -23.95
C ARG A 289 35.14 -4.69 -22.77
N LYS A 290 34.97 -3.67 -21.91
CA LYS A 290 33.99 -3.68 -20.81
C LYS A 290 32.62 -4.04 -21.38
N GLY A 291 32.16 -5.27 -21.12
CA GLY A 291 30.81 -5.67 -21.47
C GLY A 291 29.83 -4.83 -20.66
N ASN A 292 28.90 -4.14 -21.33
CA ASN A 292 27.80 -3.46 -20.67
C ASN A 292 27.02 -4.50 -19.85
N SER A 293 26.96 -4.31 -18.53
CA SER A 293 26.19 -5.16 -17.60
C SER A 293 24.70 -4.88 -17.80
N VAL A 294 24.14 -5.37 -18.89
CA VAL A 294 22.70 -5.28 -19.16
C VAL A 294 21.97 -6.17 -18.14
N PRO A 295 21.01 -5.62 -17.38
CA PRO A 295 20.24 -6.40 -16.42
C PRO A 295 19.41 -7.47 -17.12
N ALA A 296 19.27 -8.62 -16.49
CA ALA A 296 18.39 -9.68 -16.96
C ALA A 296 17.04 -9.58 -16.26
N ARG A 297 15.95 -9.63 -17.03
CA ARG A 297 14.60 -9.69 -16.46
C ARG A 297 14.29 -11.11 -15.98
N LEU A 298 13.79 -11.24 -14.75
CA LEU A 298 13.42 -12.52 -14.16
C LEU A 298 11.91 -12.76 -14.31
N SER A 299 11.47 -13.33 -15.44
CA SER A 299 10.05 -13.54 -15.71
C SER A 299 9.37 -14.47 -14.70
N TYR A 300 10.05 -15.54 -14.27
CA TYR A 300 9.49 -16.48 -13.27
C TYR A 300 9.14 -15.77 -11.95
N ALA A 301 9.98 -14.82 -11.53
CA ALA A 301 9.76 -14.03 -10.34
C ALA A 301 8.57 -13.08 -10.49
N GLU A 302 8.43 -12.47 -11.67
CA GLU A 302 7.28 -11.63 -11.99
C GLU A 302 5.96 -12.42 -12.02
N ASP A 303 6.01 -13.66 -12.49
CA ASP A 303 4.85 -14.55 -12.53
C ASP A 303 4.42 -14.97 -11.10
N ALA A 304 5.37 -15.35 -10.24
CA ALA A 304 5.09 -15.64 -8.84
C ALA A 304 4.42 -14.45 -8.12
N LEU A 305 4.98 -13.23 -8.29
CA LEU A 305 4.44 -11.99 -7.70
C LEU A 305 3.06 -11.60 -8.25
N ARG A 306 2.64 -12.16 -9.39
CA ARG A 306 1.32 -11.88 -9.98
C ARG A 306 0.22 -12.76 -9.39
N THR A 307 0.56 -13.93 -8.86
CA THR A 307 -0.42 -14.94 -8.44
C THR A 307 -0.33 -15.32 -6.97
N MET A 308 0.76 -14.97 -6.28
CA MET A 308 1.01 -15.33 -4.89
C MET A 308 1.11 -14.08 -4.01
N SER A 309 0.89 -14.25 -2.69
CA SER A 309 1.18 -13.18 -1.73
C SER A 309 2.68 -12.83 -1.73
N LEU A 310 3.04 -11.63 -1.29
CA LEU A 310 4.43 -11.19 -1.31
C LEU A 310 5.39 -12.12 -0.53
N PRO A 311 5.05 -12.66 0.66
CA PRO A 311 5.92 -13.62 1.35
C PRO A 311 6.10 -14.95 0.59
N GLU A 312 5.02 -15.48 0.02
CA GLU A 312 5.07 -16.73 -0.76
C GLU A 312 5.87 -16.54 -2.05
N ALA A 313 5.62 -15.45 -2.77
CA ALA A 313 6.35 -15.10 -3.97
C ALA A 313 7.84 -14.89 -3.67
N TYR A 314 8.17 -14.26 -2.55
CA TYR A 314 9.56 -14.10 -2.12
C TYR A 314 10.26 -15.46 -1.94
N ALA A 315 9.62 -16.40 -1.24
CA ALA A 315 10.17 -17.74 -1.04
C ALA A 315 10.41 -18.46 -2.38
N GLU A 316 9.46 -18.38 -3.31
CA GLU A 316 9.59 -18.95 -4.66
C GLU A 316 10.73 -18.30 -5.47
N ILE A 317 10.90 -16.98 -5.34
CA ILE A 317 11.97 -16.23 -5.99
C ILE A 317 13.33 -16.75 -5.54
N VAL A 318 13.58 -16.75 -4.24
CA VAL A 318 14.87 -17.13 -3.66
C VAL A 318 15.19 -18.60 -3.91
N LEU A 319 14.18 -19.49 -3.84
CA LEU A 319 14.35 -20.91 -4.09
C LEU A 319 14.91 -21.22 -5.49
N ASN A 320 14.41 -20.50 -6.51
CA ASN A 320 14.79 -20.74 -7.91
C ASN A 320 15.95 -19.84 -8.39
N LEU A 321 16.28 -18.79 -7.64
CA LEU A 321 17.23 -17.75 -8.06
C LEU A 321 18.60 -18.31 -8.47
N PRO A 322 19.27 -19.18 -7.69
CA PRO A 322 20.62 -19.65 -8.05
C PRO A 322 20.65 -20.40 -9.39
N ARG A 323 19.64 -21.25 -9.65
CA ARG A 323 19.52 -22.01 -10.90
C ARG A 323 19.30 -21.09 -12.09
N VAL A 324 18.44 -20.09 -11.95
CA VAL A 324 18.10 -19.16 -13.04
C VAL A 324 19.29 -18.24 -13.37
N LEU A 325 19.99 -17.72 -12.35
CA LEU A 325 21.18 -16.89 -12.56
C LEU A 325 22.30 -17.67 -13.28
N GLN A 326 22.52 -18.94 -12.92
CA GLN A 326 23.47 -19.81 -13.63
C GLN A 326 23.12 -19.94 -15.11
N GLN A 327 21.85 -20.19 -15.46
CA GLN A 327 21.41 -20.33 -16.85
C GLN A 327 21.62 -19.04 -17.65
N ILE A 328 21.29 -17.88 -17.06
CA ILE A 328 21.41 -16.58 -17.72
C ILE A 328 22.88 -16.19 -17.97
N PHE A 329 23.73 -16.35 -16.96
CA PHE A 329 25.11 -15.82 -17.02
C PHE A 329 26.14 -16.83 -17.56
N GLN A 330 25.91 -18.14 -17.46
CA GLN A 330 26.78 -19.13 -18.11
C GLN A 330 26.58 -19.14 -19.64
N HIS A 331 25.36 -18.92 -20.15
CA HIS A 331 25.13 -18.80 -21.60
C HIS A 331 25.82 -17.57 -22.21
N ARG A 332 26.01 -16.49 -21.44
CA ARG A 332 26.74 -15.29 -21.91
C ARG A 332 28.26 -15.47 -21.99
N GLY A 333 28.82 -16.48 -21.32
CA GLY A 333 30.27 -16.76 -21.34
C GLY A 333 30.73 -17.63 -22.52
N SER A 334 29.79 -18.12 -23.35
CA SER A 334 30.05 -19.08 -24.43
C SER A 334 29.81 -18.55 -25.86
N ALA A 335 29.54 -17.25 -26.00
CA ALA A 335 29.24 -16.59 -27.28
C ALA A 335 30.34 -15.63 -27.74
#